data_AF-N1QWV4-F1
#
_entry.id   AF-N1QWV4-F1
#
_cell.length_a   1.000
_cell.length_b   1.000
_cell.length_c   1.000
_cell.angle_alpha   90.00
_cell.angle_beta   90.00
_cell.angle_gamma   90.00
#
_symmetry.space_group_name_H-M   'P 1'
#
loop_
_entity.id
_entity.type
_entity.pdbx_description
1 polymer ?
#
loop_
_entity_poly.entity_id
_entity_poly.type
_entity_poly.pdbx_seq_one_letter_code
_entity_poly.pdbx_strand_id
1 'polypeptide(L)'
;MSGGNNGSEKVEWPELLGVPATPAVSKIRRDRPDVNVVVLPDQTPVPIGFNSKRVRVFYDSQQPGALVANIPIVGYPAGRTAGTHMRAFQSIDS
;
A
#
# COMPACT_ATOMS: atom_id res chain seq x y z
N MET A 1 16.66 -24.58 10.51
CA MET A 1 16.63 -23.15 10.13
C MET A 1 15.83 -23.04 8.83
N SER A 2 14.51 -22.78 8.91
CA SER A 2 13.66 -22.75 7.72
C SER A 2 13.67 -21.35 7.10
N GLY A 3 14.56 -21.16 6.13
CA GLY A 3 14.71 -19.91 5.36
C GLY A 3 13.74 -19.90 4.18
N GLY A 4 12.50 -19.48 4.43
CA GLY A 4 11.53 -19.17 3.37
C GLY A 4 11.65 -17.70 2.96
N ASN A 5 12.77 -17.30 2.36
CA ASN A 5 12.96 -15.96 1.83
C ASN A 5 12.34 -15.85 0.43
N ASN A 6 11.00 -15.92 0.34
CA ASN A 6 10.22 -15.66 -0.88
C ASN A 6 10.11 -14.15 -1.17
N GLY A 7 11.10 -13.37 -0.74
CA GLY A 7 11.05 -11.91 -0.77
C GLY A 7 10.77 -11.40 -2.18
N SER A 8 11.41 -11.96 -3.20
CA SER A 8 11.28 -11.56 -4.61
C SER A 8 9.93 -11.83 -5.27
N GLU A 9 9.09 -12.72 -4.72
CA GLU A 9 7.81 -13.10 -5.33
C GLU A 9 6.63 -12.23 -4.85
N LYS A 10 6.78 -11.56 -3.70
CA LYS A 10 5.70 -10.73 -3.17
C LYS A 10 5.48 -9.50 -4.04
N VAL A 11 4.25 -9.34 -4.53
CA VAL A 11 3.83 -8.25 -5.43
C VAL A 11 2.79 -7.31 -4.81
N GLU A 12 2.13 -7.71 -3.71
CA GLU A 12 1.11 -6.93 -3.03
C GLU A 12 1.14 -7.14 -1.51
N TRP A 13 0.60 -6.17 -0.76
CA TRP A 13 0.54 -6.17 0.72
C TRP A 13 -0.87 -5.83 1.23
N PRO A 14 -1.86 -6.72 1.07
CA PRO A 14 -3.23 -6.47 1.54
C PRO A 14 -3.29 -6.23 3.05
N GLU A 15 -2.37 -6.82 3.83
CA GLU A 15 -2.30 -6.67 5.28
C GLU A 15 -1.92 -5.27 5.76
N LEU A 16 -1.44 -4.41 4.85
CA LEU A 16 -1.03 -3.04 5.19
C LEU A 16 -2.16 -2.02 5.03
N LEU A 17 -3.31 -2.39 4.47
CA LEU A 17 -4.47 -1.51 4.38
C LEU A 17 -4.93 -1.10 5.79
N GLY A 18 -5.07 0.21 6.04
CA GLY A 18 -5.44 0.74 7.36
C GLY A 18 -4.30 0.78 8.39
N VAL A 19 -3.08 0.35 8.04
CA VAL A 19 -1.89 0.47 8.90
C VAL A 19 -1.25 1.86 8.73
N PRO A 20 -0.60 2.45 9.75
CA PRO A 20 0.13 3.70 9.55
C PRO A 20 1.24 3.57 8.48
N ALA A 21 1.45 4.62 7.68
CA ALA A 21 2.39 4.58 6.55
C ALA A 21 3.83 4.18 6.95
N THR A 22 4.32 4.68 8.09
CA THR A 22 5.69 4.39 8.57
C THR A 22 5.96 2.90 8.80
N PRO A 23 5.19 2.16 9.63
CA PRO A 23 5.37 0.72 9.78
C PRO A 23 5.10 -0.06 8.49
N ALA A 24 4.20 0.42 7.62
CA ALA A 24 3.95 -0.18 6.31
C ALA A 24 5.21 -0.13 5.41
N VAL A 25 5.90 1.03 5.33
CA VAL A 25 7.16 1.16 4.58
C VAL A 25 8.22 0.20 5.11
N SER A 26 8.37 0.10 6.44
CA SER A 26 9.33 -0.82 7.06
C SER A 26 9.03 -2.29 6.78
N LYS A 27 7.75 -2.66 6.63
CA LYS A 27 7.36 -4.02 6.22
C LYS A 27 7.70 -4.27 4.75
N ILE A 28 7.37 -3.34 3.85
CA ILE A 28 7.66 -3.47 2.41
C ILE A 28 9.16 -3.57 2.16
N ARG A 29 9.98 -2.73 2.81
CA ARG A 29 11.45 -2.77 2.66
C ARG A 29 12.07 -4.08 3.15
N ARG A 30 11.48 -4.72 4.17
CA ARG A 30 11.91 -6.03 4.66
C ARG A 30 11.52 -7.15 3.70
N ASP A 31 10.30 -7.11 3.17
CA ASP A 31 9.79 -8.13 2.25
C ASP A 31 10.43 -8.03 0.86
N ARG A 32 10.59 -6.80 0.36
CA ARG A 32 11.17 -6.45 -0.96
C ARG A 32 12.27 -5.41 -0.79
N PRO A 33 13.50 -5.82 -0.44
CA PRO A 33 14.62 -4.87 -0.35
C PRO A 33 15.05 -4.34 -1.72
N ASP A 34 14.62 -4.97 -2.81
CA ASP A 34 14.95 -4.61 -4.19
C ASP A 34 14.04 -3.53 -4.80
N VAL A 35 13.00 -3.08 -4.10
CA VAL A 35 12.06 -2.06 -4.61
C VAL A 35 12.22 -0.73 -3.88
N ASN A 36 12.05 0.35 -4.63
CA ASN A 36 11.91 1.68 -4.06
C ASN A 36 10.49 1.88 -3.53
N VAL A 37 10.36 2.34 -2.29
CA VAL A 37 9.06 2.62 -1.65
C VAL A 37 8.81 4.12 -1.68
N VAL A 38 7.73 4.53 -2.33
CA VAL A 38 7.29 5.92 -2.44
C VAL A 38 6.02 6.10 -1.63
N VAL A 39 5.98 7.08 -0.74
CA VAL A 39 4.82 7.39 0.11
C VAL A 39 4.18 8.67 -0.39
N LEU A 40 2.87 8.66 -0.62
CA LEU A 40 2.11 9.80 -1.15
C LEU A 40 0.75 9.91 -0.46
N PRO A 41 0.19 11.12 -0.31
CA PRO A 41 -1.23 11.27 0.01
C PRO A 41 -2.08 10.54 -1.04
N ASP A 42 -3.19 9.94 -0.60
CA ASP A 42 -4.20 9.41 -1.51
C ASP A 42 -4.71 10.51 -2.46
N GLN A 43 -5.16 10.12 -3.65
CA GLN A 43 -5.56 11.04 -4.74
C GLN A 43 -4.44 11.90 -5.34
N THR A 44 -3.17 11.73 -4.92
CA THR A 44 -2.04 12.39 -5.57
C THR A 44 -1.92 11.93 -7.04
N PRO A 45 -1.96 12.85 -8.02
CA PRO A 45 -1.72 12.49 -9.42
C PRO A 45 -0.30 11.94 -9.57
N VAL A 46 -0.19 10.73 -10.10
CA VAL A 46 1.11 10.09 -10.35
C VAL A 46 1.27 9.75 -11.82
N PRO A 47 2.49 9.82 -12.36
CA PRO A 47 2.75 9.38 -13.72
C PRO A 47 2.29 7.94 -13.94
N ILE A 48 1.53 7.74 -15.00
CA ILE A 48 1.07 6.44 -15.48
C ILE A 48 2.28 5.72 -16.06
N GLY A 49 2.52 4.48 -15.63
CA GLY A 49 3.64 3.67 -16.12
C GLY A 49 4.06 2.62 -15.10
N PHE A 50 4.22 1.39 -15.59
CA PHE A 50 4.64 0.26 -14.77
C PHE A 50 6.13 0.35 -14.42
N ASN A 51 6.48 0.07 -13.16
CA ASN A 51 7.86 -0.05 -12.71
C ASN A 51 7.99 -1.18 -11.68
N SER A 52 8.57 -2.32 -12.08
CA SER A 52 8.73 -3.51 -11.24
C SER A 52 9.64 -3.31 -10.01
N LYS A 53 10.31 -2.17 -9.91
CA LYS A 53 11.19 -1.77 -8.81
C LYS A 53 10.60 -0.64 -7.97
N ARG A 54 9.28 -0.43 -8.03
CA ARG A 54 8.60 0.61 -7.26
C ARG A 54 7.34 0.10 -6.60
N VAL A 55 7.15 0.41 -5.33
CA VAL A 55 5.87 0.28 -4.61
C VAL A 55 5.43 1.67 -4.19
N ARG A 56 4.16 2.00 -4.45
CA ARG A 56 3.53 3.25 -3.98
C ARG A 56 2.64 2.92 -2.79
N VAL A 57 2.85 3.63 -1.69
CA VAL A 57 2.03 3.60 -0.48
C VAL A 57 1.23 4.88 -0.45
N PHE A 58 -0.07 4.77 -0.73
CA PHE A 58 -1.00 5.88 -0.62
C PHE A 58 -1.58 5.90 0.78
N TYR A 59 -1.51 7.04 1.46
CA TYR A 59 -2.10 7.21 2.80
C TYR A 59 -3.23 8.24 2.79
N ASP A 60 -4.24 8.02 3.62
CA ASP A 60 -5.31 8.99 3.81
C ASP A 60 -4.78 10.17 4.60
N SER A 61 -4.64 11.32 3.93
CA SER A 61 -4.20 12.57 4.56
C SER A 61 -5.31 13.30 5.29
N GLN A 62 -6.57 12.88 5.14
CA GLN A 62 -7.74 13.46 5.80
C GLN A 62 -7.99 12.83 7.18
N GLN A 63 -7.37 11.68 7.46
CA GLN A 63 -7.52 10.98 8.73
C GLN A 63 -6.27 11.12 9.62
N PRO A 64 -6.45 11.22 10.95
CA PRO A 64 -5.33 11.15 11.87
C PRO A 64 -4.64 9.79 11.75
N GLY A 65 -3.31 9.79 11.82
CA GLY A 65 -2.49 8.57 11.78
C GLY A 65 -1.94 8.18 10.41
N ALA A 66 -2.28 8.92 9.33
CA ALA A 66 -1.75 8.69 7.99
C ALA A 66 -1.82 7.20 7.58
N LEU A 67 -3.03 6.64 7.69
CA LEU A 67 -3.28 5.23 7.43
C LEU A 67 -3.21 4.95 5.94
N VAL A 68 -2.65 3.80 5.57
CA VAL A 68 -2.60 3.35 4.18
C VAL A 68 -4.03 3.18 3.64
N ALA A 69 -4.35 3.93 2.59
CA ALA A 69 -5.66 4.00 1.98
C ALA A 69 -5.89 2.96 0.87
N ASN A 70 -4.80 2.42 0.29
CA ASN A 70 -4.83 1.45 -0.80
C ASN A 70 -3.85 0.31 -0.55
N ILE A 71 -4.18 -0.89 -1.03
CA ILE A 71 -3.25 -2.04 -1.00
C ILE A 71 -1.97 -1.64 -1.75
N PRO A 72 -0.78 -1.63 -1.10
CA PRO A 72 0.48 -1.38 -1.77
C PRO A 72 0.76 -2.51 -2.76
N ILE A 73 1.12 -2.16 -4.00
CA ILE A 73 1.38 -3.10 -5.09
C ILE A 73 2.66 -2.69 -5.82
N VAL A 74 3.46 -3.67 -6.23
CA VAL A 74 4.62 -3.46 -7.10
C VAL A 74 4.17 -2.99 -8.47
N GLY A 75 4.73 -1.87 -8.92
CA GLY A 75 4.61 -1.35 -10.27
C GLY A 75 3.28 -0.73 -10.67
N TYR A 76 2.21 -0.88 -9.87
CA TYR A 76 0.85 -0.34 -10.07
C TYR A 76 0.38 -0.34 -11.53
N PRO A 77 -0.43 -1.32 -11.97
CA PRO A 77 -1.00 -1.30 -13.31
C PRO A 77 -1.97 -0.12 -13.46
N ALA A 78 -1.92 0.57 -14.60
CA ALA A 78 -2.92 1.55 -14.97
C ALA A 78 -4.31 0.89 -14.92
N GLY A 79 -5.26 1.48 -14.16
CA GLY A 79 -6.67 1.08 -14.25
C GLY A 79 -7.35 0.48 -13.01
N ARG A 80 -6.87 0.71 -11.79
CA ARG A 80 -7.78 0.70 -10.61
C ARG A 80 -7.85 2.10 -10.02
N THR A 81 -8.94 2.78 -10.30
CA THR A 81 -9.39 3.94 -9.53
C THR A 81 -9.56 3.46 -8.09
N ALA A 82 -8.64 3.87 -7.22
CA ALA A 82 -8.85 3.87 -5.79
C ALA A 82 -10.07 4.76 -5.51
N GLY A 83 -11.23 4.12 -5.46
CA GLY A 83 -12.52 4.78 -5.54
C GLY A 83 -13.64 3.76 -5.60
N THR A 84 -13.65 2.81 -4.68
CA THR A 84 -14.90 2.14 -4.30
C THR A 84 -15.02 2.29 -2.81
N HIS A 85 -15.90 3.20 -2.41
CA HIS A 85 -16.44 3.33 -1.07
C HIS A 85 -16.62 1.94 -0.43
N MET A 86 -15.77 1.60 0.54
CA MET A 86 -16.20 0.77 1.65
C MET A 86 -16.18 1.64 2.91
N ARG A 87 -17.08 2.63 2.94
CA ARG A 87 -17.69 3.00 4.22
C ARG A 87 -18.62 1.86 4.61
N ALA A 88 -18.08 0.85 5.27
CA ALA A 88 -18.82 -0.12 6.04
C ALA A 88 -18.15 -0.23 7.42
N PHE A 89 -18.14 0.88 8.15
CA PHE A 89 -17.78 0.92 9.57
C PHE A 89 -18.74 1.88 10.26
N GLN A 90 -20.04 1.55 10.24
CA GLN A 90 -21.05 2.03 11.20
C GLN A 90 -22.38 1.30 10.95
N SER A 91 -22.42 0.03 11.32
CA SER A 91 -23.63 -0.57 11.89
C SER A 91 -23.18 -1.25 13.17
N ILE A 92 -22.92 -0.42 14.19
CA ILE A 92 -23.10 -0.87 15.56
C ILE A 92 -24.51 -0.46 15.96
N ASP A 93 -25.28 -1.50 16.22
CA ASP A 93 -26.57 -1.56 16.89
C ASP A 93 -26.79 -0.47 17.96
N SER A 94 -27.92 0.24 17.89
CA SER A 94 -28.70 0.75 19.03
C SER A 94 -30.09 1.18 18.57
#